data_AF-A0AAP2E2F2-F1
#
_entry.id   AF-A0AAP2E2F2-F1
#
_cell.length_a   1.000
_cell.length_b   1.000
_cell.length_c   1.000
_cell.angle_alpha   90.00
_cell.angle_beta   90.00
_cell.angle_gamma   90.00
#
_symmetry.space_group_name_H-M   'P 1'
#
loop_
_entity.id
_entity.type
_entity.pdbx_description
1 polymer ?
#
loop_
_entity_poly.entity_id
_entity_poly.type
_entity_poly.pdbx_seq_one_letter_code
_entity_poly.pdbx_strand_id
1 'polypeptide(L)'
;MKNTNWLVTVLLLALFPAGCREDAVVKPGVIRFTLNPRVSDSQGRQATSLPEGASLHVSIRYAGGEEVYNLEPVRLLTLGGEYISEPLALSGGDYELTDFLVADSDGNVVYATPKEGSEMASWVDDPLPQAFTVSDDAIARVDVQVLPTDPYQPGQFGFVTFTVEVVHVPYFKLSVFRAGSTRPEFARVQAYLVSEGDTLLQRYLPASINDIAFAGDMASTYTLVLMKESYKTYTRTFVLADLLAELNGAPLQVTLEDALTFTAFYDLPYFQFQMSASGATTQPFIVNWGDGTEEAIRPNSDNISYSPQHTYAQPGRYHVSLVGDLTAVDRLSFIYTSVDNFALRALPALRRFGISNVKEADSVDLSHNPKLEALNLSYSDIRYFDISHNPLIRELVLEGSVDIPVPVLNQMIQNLHDHAFEQQIYQGELNLMVDRRGGLLGPPSPEAMDLLGHMGELGWIIYQ
;
A
#
# COMPACT_ATOMS: atom_id res chain seq x y z
N MET A 1 -16.97 48.55 -73.19
CA MET A 1 -18.00 48.51 -72.14
C MET A 1 -17.96 47.12 -71.49
N LYS A 2 -17.66 47.08 -70.18
CA LYS A 2 -18.07 46.08 -69.18
C LYS A 2 -17.85 44.57 -69.45
N ASN A 3 -16.86 44.00 -68.76
CA ASN A 3 -17.00 42.98 -67.68
C ASN A 3 -15.90 41.89 -67.75
N THR A 4 -14.91 41.86 -66.85
CA THR A 4 -14.79 41.19 -65.51
C THR A 4 -14.48 39.69 -65.53
N ASN A 5 -13.64 39.28 -64.56
CA ASN A 5 -13.30 37.93 -64.06
C ASN A 5 -12.02 37.31 -64.64
N TRP A 6 -11.08 36.73 -63.89
CA TRP A 6 -10.93 36.46 -62.45
C TRP A 6 -9.43 36.10 -62.26
N LEU A 7 -8.72 36.82 -61.38
CA LEU A 7 -7.35 36.48 -60.97
C LEU A 7 -7.42 35.37 -59.91
N VAL A 8 -7.00 34.15 -60.28
CA VAL A 8 -6.81 33.05 -59.34
C VAL A 8 -5.45 33.26 -58.66
N THR A 9 -5.47 33.72 -57.42
CA THR A 9 -4.30 33.74 -56.54
C THR A 9 -4.10 32.33 -55.97
N VAL A 10 -3.03 31.66 -56.39
CA VAL A 10 -2.59 30.39 -55.80
C VAL A 10 -2.01 30.69 -54.42
N LEU A 11 -2.75 30.31 -53.38
CA LEU A 11 -2.33 30.37 -51.97
C LEU A 11 -1.37 29.19 -51.72
N LEU A 12 -0.07 29.44 -51.68
CA LEU A 12 0.94 28.47 -51.23
C LEU A 12 0.79 28.32 -49.70
N LEU A 13 0.05 27.29 -49.27
CA LEU A 13 0.06 26.82 -47.89
C LEU A 13 1.46 26.29 -47.57
N ALA A 14 2.24 27.08 -46.82
CA ALA A 14 3.40 26.57 -46.12
C ALA A 14 2.91 25.65 -44.98
N LEU A 15 3.02 24.35 -45.21
CA LEU A 15 2.93 23.32 -44.18
C LEU A 15 4.08 23.54 -43.19
N PHE A 16 3.81 24.25 -42.10
CA PHE A 16 4.67 24.20 -40.92
C PHE A 16 4.56 22.79 -40.34
N PRO A 17 5.67 22.04 -40.18
CA PRO A 17 5.64 20.86 -39.36
C PRO A 17 5.34 21.32 -37.94
N ALA A 18 4.14 21.02 -37.45
CA ALA A 18 3.82 21.00 -36.03
C ALA A 18 4.66 19.88 -35.41
N GLY A 19 5.93 20.18 -35.12
CA GLY A 19 6.70 19.42 -34.17
C GLY A 19 5.97 19.51 -32.85
N CYS A 20 5.35 18.40 -32.42
CA CYS A 20 5.03 18.20 -31.02
C CYS A 20 6.34 18.40 -30.25
N ARG A 21 6.46 19.54 -29.58
CA ARG A 21 7.43 19.70 -28.52
C ARG A 21 6.82 18.91 -27.38
N GLU A 22 7.36 17.73 -27.08
CA GLU A 22 7.23 17.16 -25.74
C GLU A 22 7.70 18.27 -24.81
N ASP A 23 6.77 18.89 -24.08
CA ASP A 23 7.13 19.70 -22.93
C ASP A 23 7.92 18.76 -22.02
N ALA A 24 9.22 19.02 -21.90
CA ALA A 24 10.09 18.26 -21.03
C ALA A 24 9.44 18.26 -19.64
N VAL A 25 9.12 17.07 -19.14
CA VAL A 25 8.63 16.90 -17.77
C VAL A 25 9.74 17.41 -16.86
N VAL A 26 9.59 18.64 -16.34
CA VAL A 26 10.51 19.22 -15.35
C VAL A 26 10.35 18.38 -14.09
N LYS A 27 11.29 17.47 -13.86
CA LYS A 27 11.38 16.74 -12.60
C LYS A 27 12.03 17.67 -11.59
N PRO A 28 11.39 17.95 -10.44
CA PRO A 28 11.98 18.81 -9.43
C PRO A 28 13.32 18.21 -8.96
N GLY A 29 14.33 19.06 -8.82
CA GLY A 29 15.56 18.70 -8.14
C GLY A 29 15.31 18.56 -6.64
N VAL A 30 16.29 17.95 -5.95
CA VAL A 30 16.19 17.68 -4.52
C VAL A 30 17.31 18.41 -3.79
N ILE A 31 16.98 19.12 -2.72
CA ILE A 31 17.96 19.78 -1.84
C ILE A 31 17.99 19.13 -0.46
N ARG A 32 19.18 19.09 0.14
CA ARG A 32 19.39 18.74 1.55
C ARG A 32 20.33 19.74 2.22
N PHE A 33 20.05 20.07 3.46
CA PHE A 33 20.90 20.92 4.29
C PHE A 33 21.68 20.08 5.29
N THR A 34 22.98 20.33 5.41
CA THR A 34 23.83 19.77 6.46
C THR A 34 24.07 20.84 7.51
N LEU A 35 23.81 20.52 8.78
CA LEU A 35 24.09 21.44 9.89
C LEU A 35 25.55 21.30 10.33
N ASN A 36 26.26 22.42 10.36
CA ASN A 36 27.65 22.51 10.80
C ASN A 36 27.78 23.46 11.99
N PRO A 37 27.61 22.97 13.24
CA PRO A 37 27.75 23.81 14.41
C PRO A 37 29.19 24.28 14.60
N ARG A 38 29.40 25.59 14.75
CA ARG A 38 30.69 26.15 15.19
C ARG A 38 30.66 26.21 16.73
N VAL A 39 31.33 25.24 17.37
CA VAL A 39 31.50 25.23 18.83
C VAL A 39 32.79 25.96 19.18
N SER A 40 32.71 26.99 20.03
CA SER A 40 33.87 27.64 20.63
C SER A 40 34.18 27.02 21.99
N ASP A 41 34.67 25.78 22.03
CA ASP A 41 35.24 25.20 23.26
C ASP A 41 36.67 24.74 23.04
N SER A 42 37.52 25.14 23.98
CA SER A 42 38.99 24.96 24.04
C SER A 42 39.50 23.51 24.06
N GLN A 43 38.66 22.50 23.79
CA GLN A 43 39.01 21.08 23.91
C GLN A 43 38.73 20.20 22.68
N GLY A 44 38.37 20.77 21.53
CA GLY A 44 38.54 20.09 20.23
C GLY A 44 37.84 18.74 20.08
N ARG A 45 36.67 18.51 20.70
CA ARG A 45 35.77 17.41 20.33
C ARG A 45 34.47 17.93 19.75
N GLN A 46 34.24 17.53 18.50
CA GLN A 46 33.03 17.71 17.73
C GLN A 46 31.96 16.72 18.20
N ALA A 47 30.83 17.23 18.66
CA ALA A 47 29.48 16.69 18.45
C ALA A 47 28.53 17.53 19.29
N THR A 48 27.94 18.55 18.69
CA THR A 48 26.89 19.33 19.34
C THR A 48 25.63 18.50 19.29
N SER A 49 25.29 17.80 20.38
CA SER A 49 24.04 17.06 20.46
C SER A 49 22.88 18.04 20.39
N LEU A 50 22.04 17.94 19.35
CA LEU A 50 20.78 18.66 19.30
C LEU A 50 19.83 18.15 20.40
N PRO A 51 18.96 19.00 20.96
CA PRO A 51 17.89 18.58 21.85
C PRO A 51 17.05 17.47 21.22
N GLU A 52 16.53 16.55 22.05
CA GLU A 52 15.58 15.56 21.58
C GLU A 52 14.33 16.26 21.04
N GLY A 53 13.90 15.91 19.82
CA GLY A 53 12.77 16.56 19.16
C GLY A 53 13.10 17.87 18.45
N ALA A 54 14.37 18.24 18.29
CA ALA A 54 14.74 19.45 17.55
C ALA A 54 14.25 19.44 16.09
N SER A 55 13.78 20.60 15.63
CA SER A 55 13.29 20.82 14.26
C SER A 55 14.10 21.92 13.56
N LEU A 56 14.34 21.75 12.26
CA LEU A 56 14.94 22.79 11.42
C LEU A 56 13.82 23.63 10.80
N HIS A 57 13.99 24.95 10.75
CA HIS A 57 13.07 25.88 10.10
C HIS A 57 13.85 26.69 9.08
N VAL A 58 13.37 26.71 7.83
CA VAL A 58 14.06 27.38 6.72
C VAL A 58 13.16 28.34 5.97
N SER A 59 13.74 29.45 5.52
CA SER A 59 13.15 30.31 4.50
C SER A 59 14.03 30.32 3.26
N ILE A 60 13.42 30.10 2.11
CA ILE A 60 14.10 30.00 0.82
C ILE A 60 13.36 30.90 -0.16
N ARG A 61 14.10 31.66 -0.96
CA ARG A 61 13.55 32.47 -2.05
C ARG A 61 14.33 32.24 -3.34
N TYR A 62 13.72 32.53 -4.48
CA TYR A 62 14.46 32.63 -5.73
C TYR A 62 15.47 33.79 -5.67
N ALA A 63 16.56 33.70 -6.42
CA ALA A 63 17.52 34.82 -6.57
C ALA A 63 16.87 36.12 -7.10
N GLY A 64 15.68 36.01 -7.72
CA GLY A 64 14.85 37.16 -8.11
C GLY A 64 14.01 37.80 -6.99
N GLY A 65 14.07 37.25 -5.77
CA GLY A 65 13.45 37.79 -4.55
C GLY A 65 12.09 37.20 -4.17
N GLU A 66 11.46 36.38 -5.01
CA GLU A 66 10.20 35.71 -4.70
C GLU A 66 10.40 34.57 -3.69
N GLU A 67 9.66 34.59 -2.59
CA GLU A 67 9.73 33.62 -1.51
C GLU A 67 9.05 32.29 -1.89
N VAL A 68 9.72 31.18 -1.57
CA VAL A 68 9.30 29.80 -1.90
C VAL A 68 8.93 29.02 -0.64
N TYR A 69 9.72 29.21 0.41
CA TYR A 69 9.47 28.67 1.75
C TYR A 69 9.64 29.80 2.77
N ASN A 70 8.79 29.82 3.80
CA ASN A 70 8.82 30.82 4.86
C ASN A 70 8.75 30.16 6.23
N LEU A 71 9.91 30.05 6.89
CA LEU A 71 10.05 29.41 8.20
C LEU A 71 9.34 28.05 8.28
N GLU A 72 9.41 27.29 7.18
CA GLU A 72 8.73 26.00 7.08
C GLU A 72 9.52 24.94 7.85
N PRO A 73 8.86 24.10 8.66
CA PRO A 73 9.54 23.08 9.44
C PRO A 73 10.02 21.95 8.53
N VAL A 74 11.28 21.58 8.70
CA VAL A 74 11.98 20.51 8.01
C VAL A 74 12.55 19.54 9.04
N ARG A 75 12.25 18.26 8.88
CA ARG A 75 12.76 17.23 9.80
C ARG A 75 14.27 17.06 9.65
N LEU A 76 14.94 16.88 10.77
CA LEU A 76 16.37 16.54 10.84
C LEU A 76 16.55 15.03 11.01
N LEU A 77 17.56 14.50 10.33
CA LEU A 77 18.02 13.12 10.39
C LEU A 77 19.46 13.11 10.92
N THR A 78 19.84 12.06 11.64
CA THR A 78 21.24 11.85 12.05
C THR A 78 21.87 10.76 11.19
N LEU A 79 22.93 11.10 10.45
CA LEU A 79 23.66 10.17 9.59
C LEU A 79 25.16 10.31 9.86
N GLY A 80 25.82 9.25 10.32
CA GLY A 80 27.27 9.27 10.55
C GLY A 80 27.74 10.25 11.65
N GLY A 81 26.84 10.72 12.51
CA GLY A 81 27.12 11.74 13.53
C GLY A 81 26.88 13.19 13.06
N GLU A 82 26.46 13.38 11.81
CA GLU A 82 26.04 14.67 11.26
C GLU A 82 24.52 14.80 11.27
N TYR A 83 24.02 16.04 11.36
CA TYR A 83 22.60 16.35 11.27
C TYR A 83 22.29 16.87 9.86
N ILE A 84 21.40 16.18 9.16
CA ILE A 84 21.05 16.46 7.76
C ILE A 84 19.53 16.57 7.66
N SER A 85 19.02 17.50 6.87
CA SER A 85 17.58 17.60 6.62
C SER A 85 17.02 16.41 5.84
N GLU A 86 15.72 16.16 5.99
CA GLU A 86 14.97 15.42 4.98
C GLU A 86 15.07 16.13 3.61
N PRO A 87 14.90 15.40 2.50
CA PRO A 87 14.90 15.98 1.15
C PRO A 87 13.78 17.01 0.95
N LEU A 88 14.09 18.21 0.47
CA LEU A 88 13.09 19.15 -0.06
C LEU A 88 13.11 19.13 -1.59
N ALA A 89 11.94 19.10 -2.21
CA ALA A 89 11.80 19.18 -3.66
C ALA A 89 11.68 20.65 -4.09
N LEU A 90 12.55 21.07 -5.01
CA LEU A 90 12.56 22.42 -5.58
C LEU A 90 12.64 22.31 -7.11
N SER A 91 11.98 23.22 -7.82
CA SER A 91 12.15 23.34 -9.27
C SER A 91 13.60 23.73 -9.61
N GLY A 92 14.10 23.38 -10.80
CA GLY A 92 15.42 23.83 -11.24
C GLY A 92 15.53 25.36 -11.24
N GLY A 93 16.62 25.91 -10.68
CA GLY A 93 16.81 27.35 -10.56
C GLY A 93 17.86 27.77 -9.52
N ASP A 94 18.06 29.08 -9.42
CA ASP A 94 18.96 29.72 -8.45
C ASP A 94 18.14 30.29 -7.28
N TYR A 95 18.58 29.98 -6.07
CA TYR A 95 17.89 30.27 -4.82
C TYR A 95 18.83 30.89 -3.79
N GLU A 96 18.22 31.51 -2.78
CA GLU A 96 18.86 32.02 -1.59
C GLU A 96 18.17 31.44 -0.35
N LEU A 97 18.96 30.89 0.56
CA LEU A 97 18.53 30.55 1.92
C LEU A 97 18.61 31.81 2.76
N THR A 98 17.49 32.29 3.31
CA THR A 98 17.42 33.58 4.03
C THR A 98 17.25 33.45 5.53
N ASP A 99 16.74 32.31 5.99
CA ASP A 99 16.56 31.98 7.40
C ASP A 99 16.86 30.50 7.61
N PHE A 100 17.61 30.19 8.67
CA PHE A 100 18.03 28.85 9.02
C PHE A 100 18.14 28.72 10.54
N LEU A 101 17.10 28.18 11.16
CA LEU A 101 16.89 28.16 12.61
C LEU A 101 16.64 26.73 13.08
N VAL A 102 17.30 26.32 14.15
CA VAL A 102 17.03 25.04 14.81
C VAL A 102 16.32 25.33 16.12
N ALA A 103 15.12 24.81 16.29
CA ALA A 103 14.33 24.97 17.49
C ALA A 103 14.22 23.66 18.29
N ASP A 104 14.15 23.78 19.60
CA ASP A 104 13.80 22.67 20.50
C ASP A 104 12.31 22.31 20.39
N SER A 105 11.87 21.33 21.18
CA SER A 105 10.46 20.93 21.21
C SER A 105 9.55 22.09 21.61
N ASP A 106 9.96 23.00 22.47
CA ASP A 106 9.13 24.11 22.94
C ASP A 106 9.07 25.30 21.97
N GLY A 107 9.79 25.22 20.84
CA GLY A 107 9.89 26.28 19.83
C GLY A 107 10.90 27.37 20.14
N ASN A 108 11.78 27.14 21.12
CA ASN A 108 12.90 28.03 21.37
C ASN A 108 14.01 27.72 20.37
N VAL A 109 14.47 28.74 19.65
CA VAL A 109 15.62 28.58 18.75
C VAL A 109 16.89 28.35 19.57
N VAL A 110 17.54 27.20 19.38
CA VAL A 110 18.79 26.80 20.04
C VAL A 110 20.02 27.02 19.17
N TYR A 111 19.85 27.01 17.85
CA TYR A 111 20.89 27.36 16.87
C TYR A 111 20.35 28.23 15.77
N ALA A 112 21.15 29.17 15.27
CA ALA A 112 20.82 30.01 14.13
C ALA A 112 22.05 30.29 13.26
N THR A 113 21.84 30.47 11.96
CA THR A 113 22.85 31.06 11.08
C THR A 113 22.66 32.58 11.06
N PRO A 114 23.69 33.38 11.38
CA PRO A 114 23.58 34.84 11.41
C PRO A 114 23.43 35.42 9.99
N LYS A 115 22.70 36.52 9.88
CA LYS A 115 22.58 37.29 8.63
C LYS A 115 23.79 38.19 8.41
N GLU A 116 24.18 38.39 7.16
CA GLU A 116 25.21 39.34 6.74
C GLU A 116 24.93 40.73 7.34
N GLY A 117 26.00 41.37 7.83
CA GLY A 117 25.91 42.66 8.50
C GLY A 117 25.47 42.62 9.97
N SER A 118 25.10 41.44 10.51
CA SER A 118 24.86 41.27 11.95
C SER A 118 26.16 41.13 12.75
N GLU A 119 26.10 41.32 14.06
CA GLU A 119 27.27 41.22 14.95
C GLU A 119 27.91 39.82 14.89
N MET A 120 27.10 38.78 14.75
CA MET A 120 27.54 37.38 14.75
C MET A 120 28.00 36.89 13.36
N ALA A 121 27.82 37.68 12.29
CA ALA A 121 28.14 37.26 10.92
C ALA A 121 29.61 36.84 10.73
N SER A 122 30.55 37.46 11.45
CA SER A 122 31.98 37.16 11.34
C SER A 122 32.43 35.83 11.96
N TRP A 123 31.51 35.14 12.65
CA TRP A 123 31.77 33.85 13.32
C TRP A 123 31.43 32.65 12.43
N VAL A 124 30.87 32.90 11.24
CA VAL A 124 30.65 31.93 10.18
C VAL A 124 31.40 32.37 8.92
N ASP A 125 31.77 31.42 8.08
CA ASP A 125 32.47 31.67 6.82
C ASP A 125 31.51 32.19 5.73
N ASP A 126 30.24 31.77 5.79
CA ASP A 126 29.20 32.10 4.80
C ASP A 126 27.89 32.47 5.54
N PRO A 127 27.63 33.75 5.86
CA PRO A 127 26.41 34.18 6.55
C PRO A 127 25.19 34.17 5.61
N LEU A 128 23.97 34.29 6.16
CA LEU A 128 22.75 34.40 5.34
C LEU A 128 22.64 35.80 4.70
N PRO A 129 22.16 35.95 3.46
CA PRO A 129 21.60 34.91 2.61
C PRO A 129 22.68 34.06 1.90
N GLN A 130 22.51 32.73 1.91
CA GLN A 130 23.41 31.82 1.20
C GLN A 130 22.82 31.41 -0.15
N ALA A 131 23.58 31.61 -1.23
CA ALA A 131 23.14 31.28 -2.59
C ALA A 131 23.40 29.80 -2.92
N PHE A 132 22.44 29.14 -3.57
CA PHE A 132 22.59 27.78 -4.08
C PHE A 132 21.78 27.54 -5.36
N THR A 133 22.21 26.57 -6.17
CA THR A 133 21.55 26.22 -7.44
C THR A 133 20.99 24.80 -7.36
N VAL A 134 19.74 24.62 -7.79
CA VAL A 134 19.08 23.33 -7.94
C VAL A 134 19.08 22.98 -9.43
N SER A 135 19.69 21.85 -9.77
CA SER A 135 19.59 21.27 -11.11
C SER A 135 18.48 20.22 -11.16
N ASP A 136 17.77 20.13 -12.28
CA ASP A 136 16.76 19.11 -12.50
C ASP A 136 17.36 17.70 -12.33
N ASP A 137 16.63 16.80 -11.66
CA ASP A 137 17.02 15.39 -11.43
C ASP A 137 18.35 15.20 -10.65
N ALA A 138 18.81 16.23 -9.92
CA ALA A 138 20.02 16.18 -9.09
C ALA A 138 19.72 16.37 -7.58
N ILE A 139 20.59 15.81 -6.73
CA ILE A 139 20.60 16.08 -5.29
C ILE A 139 21.67 17.13 -5.01
N ALA A 140 21.25 18.35 -4.69
CA ALA A 140 22.14 19.40 -4.19
C ALA A 140 22.25 19.31 -2.66
N ARG A 141 23.44 19.65 -2.15
CA ARG A 141 23.74 19.71 -0.71
C ARG A 141 24.23 21.10 -0.37
N VAL A 142 23.69 21.69 0.69
CA VAL A 142 24.13 22.99 1.21
C VAL A 142 24.61 22.77 2.64
N ASP A 143 25.87 23.10 2.87
CA ASP A 143 26.51 22.99 4.17
C ASP A 143 26.34 24.31 4.92
N VAL A 144 25.51 24.31 5.97
CA VAL A 144 25.09 25.55 6.65
C VAL A 144 25.72 25.62 8.04
N GLN A 145 26.49 26.68 8.29
CA GLN A 145 27.10 26.89 9.60
C GLN A 145 26.12 27.52 10.58
N VAL A 146 26.05 26.97 11.79
CA VAL A 146 25.15 27.47 12.84
C VAL A 146 25.91 27.80 14.12
N LEU A 147 25.44 28.84 14.83
CA LEU A 147 25.95 29.25 16.13
C LEU A 147 24.88 29.01 17.20
N PRO A 148 25.27 28.68 18.45
CA PRO A 148 24.33 28.61 19.56
C PRO A 148 23.71 29.98 19.82
N THR A 149 22.42 30.01 20.14
CA THR A 149 21.69 31.26 20.40
C THR A 149 21.83 31.74 21.85
N ASP A 150 22.04 30.87 22.84
CA ASP A 150 22.31 31.24 24.23
C ASP A 150 23.82 31.57 24.42
N PRO A 151 24.22 32.71 25.00
CA PRO A 151 23.42 33.77 25.69
C PRO A 151 23.09 35.00 24.83
N TYR A 152 23.13 34.88 23.53
CA TYR A 152 22.99 35.97 22.58
C TYR A 152 21.52 36.32 22.29
N GLN A 153 21.30 37.56 21.84
CA GLN A 153 19.97 38.06 21.51
C GLN A 153 19.67 37.96 20.00
N PRO A 154 18.39 37.83 19.57
CA PRO A 154 18.02 37.71 18.16
C PRO A 154 18.61 38.80 17.26
N GLY A 155 18.64 40.05 17.75
CA GLY A 155 19.18 41.19 17.01
C GLY A 155 20.66 41.06 16.65
N GLN A 156 21.45 40.32 17.45
CA GLN A 156 22.88 40.09 17.19
C GLN A 156 23.11 39.16 15.99
N PHE A 157 22.11 38.37 15.62
CA PHE A 157 22.08 37.49 14.46
C PHE A 157 21.37 38.13 13.25
N GLY A 158 20.79 39.33 13.41
CA GLY A 158 19.99 39.99 12.38
C GLY A 158 18.52 39.55 12.34
N PHE A 159 18.01 38.92 13.40
CA PHE A 159 16.60 38.54 13.54
C PHE A 159 15.84 39.49 14.48
N VAL A 160 14.55 39.65 14.23
CA VAL A 160 13.65 40.42 15.10
C VAL A 160 13.26 39.61 16.34
N THR A 161 13.05 38.30 16.17
CA THR A 161 12.72 37.36 17.25
C THR A 161 13.30 35.97 16.96
N PHE A 162 13.46 35.17 18.01
CA PHE A 162 13.79 33.75 17.97
C PHE A 162 12.56 32.93 18.38
N THR A 163 11.46 33.10 17.65
CA THR A 163 10.25 32.32 17.87
C THR A 163 9.82 31.76 16.54
N VAL A 164 9.70 30.44 16.48
CA VAL A 164 9.14 29.71 15.34
C VAL A 164 7.90 28.97 15.82
N GLU A 165 6.90 28.85 14.95
CA GLU A 165 5.69 28.08 15.26
C GLU A 165 6.04 26.59 15.13
N VAL A 166 6.24 25.91 16.26
CA VAL A 166 6.44 24.46 16.25
C VAL A 166 5.08 23.78 16.19
N VAL A 167 4.71 23.35 14.99
CA VAL A 167 3.60 22.41 14.82
C VAL A 167 4.06 21.04 15.36
N HIS A 168 3.72 20.75 16.61
CA HIS A 168 3.87 19.40 17.15
C HIS A 168 2.91 18.49 16.41
N VAL A 169 3.43 17.71 15.46
CA VAL A 169 2.68 16.62 14.86
C VAL A 169 2.82 15.43 15.79
N PRO A 170 1.79 15.09 16.60
CA PRO A 170 1.89 13.93 17.46
C PRO A 170 2.14 12.68 16.60
N TYR A 171 2.99 11.80 17.11
CA TYR A 171 3.27 10.53 16.46
C TYR A 171 3.39 9.42 17.48
N PHE A 172 3.11 8.20 17.05
CA PHE A 172 3.42 6.99 17.81
C PHE A 172 4.14 5.98 16.91
N LYS A 173 4.95 5.12 17.52
CA LYS A 173 5.63 4.04 16.80
C LYS A 173 4.69 2.84 16.68
N LEU A 174 4.68 2.17 15.53
CA LEU A 174 3.86 0.98 15.27
C LEU A 174 4.75 -0.15 14.76
N SER A 175 4.60 -1.34 15.36
CA SER A 175 5.23 -2.59 14.93
C SER A 175 4.14 -3.63 14.71
N VAL A 176 4.10 -4.20 13.51
CA VAL A 176 3.10 -5.21 13.15
C VAL A 176 3.81 -6.53 12.87
N PHE A 177 3.33 -7.61 13.46
CA PHE A 177 3.91 -8.95 13.38
C PHE A 177 2.91 -9.94 12.79
N ARG A 178 3.42 -10.95 12.08
CA ARG A 178 2.62 -12.12 11.69
C ARG A 178 2.48 -13.09 12.85
N ALA A 179 1.33 -13.74 13.00
CA ALA A 179 1.21 -14.92 13.85
C ALA A 179 2.03 -16.09 13.28
N GLY A 180 2.49 -16.98 14.17
CA GLY A 180 2.89 -18.35 13.79
C GLY A 180 4.38 -18.64 13.60
N SER A 181 5.29 -17.67 13.72
CA SER A 181 6.73 -17.95 13.70
C SER A 181 7.32 -18.01 15.11
N THR A 182 8.22 -18.96 15.36
CA THR A 182 8.99 -19.09 16.63
C THR A 182 9.83 -17.85 16.95
N ARG A 183 9.94 -16.91 16.00
CA ARG A 183 10.45 -15.55 16.17
C ARG A 183 9.48 -14.56 15.52
N PRO A 184 9.13 -13.43 16.17
CA PRO A 184 8.25 -12.43 15.56
C PRO A 184 8.83 -11.89 14.25
N GLU A 185 8.08 -12.01 13.16
CA GLU A 185 8.43 -11.47 11.84
C GLU A 185 7.57 -10.23 11.56
N PHE A 186 8.20 -9.12 11.16
CA PHE A 186 7.46 -7.92 10.78
C PHE A 186 6.56 -8.16 9.56
N ALA A 187 5.39 -7.53 9.56
CA ALA A 187 4.42 -7.61 8.49
C ALA A 187 4.26 -6.25 7.79
N ARG A 188 4.32 -6.28 6.45
CA ARG A 188 3.80 -5.19 5.62
C ARG A 188 2.26 -5.20 5.68
N VAL A 189 1.66 -4.04 5.94
CA VAL A 189 0.21 -3.84 6.06
C VAL A 189 -0.24 -2.57 5.36
N GLN A 190 -1.52 -2.50 5.00
CA GLN A 190 -2.18 -1.24 4.66
C GLN A 190 -2.78 -0.66 5.94
N ALA A 191 -2.43 0.59 6.26
CA ALA A 191 -2.86 1.25 7.48
C ALA A 191 -3.75 2.44 7.17
N TYR A 192 -4.81 2.57 7.97
CA TYR A 192 -5.71 3.70 8.00
C TYR A 192 -5.76 4.28 9.40
N LEU A 193 -5.79 5.60 9.51
CA LEU A 193 -6.14 6.30 10.74
C LEU A 193 -7.36 7.16 10.47
N VAL A 194 -8.43 6.93 11.20
CA VAL A 194 -9.73 7.57 10.99
C VAL A 194 -10.13 8.36 12.23
N SER A 195 -10.68 9.55 12.04
CA SER A 195 -11.26 10.41 13.09
C SER A 195 -12.57 10.99 12.57
N GLU A 196 -13.67 10.87 13.32
CA GLU A 196 -14.99 11.44 12.98
C GLU A 196 -15.52 11.09 11.57
N GLY A 197 -15.04 10.00 10.97
CA GLY A 197 -15.39 9.56 9.60
C GLY A 197 -14.40 10.00 8.53
N ASP A 198 -13.46 10.90 8.85
CA ASP A 198 -12.40 11.33 7.95
C ASP A 198 -11.17 10.44 8.07
N THR A 199 -10.61 10.07 6.92
CA THR A 199 -9.34 9.33 6.84
C THR A 199 -8.17 10.31 6.89
N LEU A 200 -7.49 10.36 8.04
CA LEU A 200 -6.33 11.24 8.28
C LEU A 200 -5.03 10.67 7.72
N LEU A 201 -4.94 9.34 7.64
CA LEU A 201 -3.78 8.64 7.11
C LEU A 201 -4.26 7.41 6.34
N GLN A 202 -3.73 7.22 5.14
CA GLN A 202 -3.89 6.00 4.35
C GLN A 202 -2.60 5.71 3.61
N ARG A 203 -1.89 4.63 3.99
CA ARG A 203 -0.65 4.22 3.31
C ARG A 203 -0.29 2.77 3.60
N TYR A 204 0.58 2.22 2.76
CA TYR A 204 1.27 0.98 3.06
C TYR A 204 2.42 1.21 4.01
N LEU A 205 2.47 0.42 5.08
CA LEU A 205 3.56 0.42 6.04
C LEU A 205 4.51 -0.74 5.73
N PRO A 206 5.82 -0.49 5.54
CA PRO A 206 6.81 -1.57 5.38
C PRO A 206 6.90 -2.46 6.61
N ALA A 207 7.50 -3.65 6.42
CA ALA A 207 7.76 -4.63 7.46
C ALA A 207 8.93 -4.18 8.38
N SER A 208 8.69 -3.14 9.17
CA SER A 208 9.62 -2.54 10.12
C SER A 208 8.84 -1.86 11.26
N ILE A 209 9.56 -1.17 12.14
CA ILE A 209 8.96 -0.15 13.01
C ILE A 209 8.61 1.05 12.15
N ASN A 210 7.42 1.60 12.33
CA ASN A 210 6.89 2.71 11.55
C ASN A 210 6.51 3.88 12.46
N ASP A 211 6.91 5.10 12.12
CA ASP A 211 6.44 6.32 12.78
C ASP A 211 5.10 6.75 12.17
N ILE A 212 4.03 6.75 12.97
CA ILE A 212 2.69 7.16 12.56
C ILE A 212 2.47 8.60 13.01
N ALA A 213 2.89 9.55 12.17
CA ALA A 213 2.69 10.97 12.37
C ALA A 213 1.46 11.46 11.59
N PHE A 214 0.64 12.31 12.21
CA PHE A 214 -0.56 12.91 11.61
C PHE A 214 -0.95 14.18 12.35
N ALA A 215 -1.58 15.12 11.67
CA ALA A 215 -2.14 16.32 12.32
C ALA A 215 -3.35 15.90 13.17
N GLY A 216 -3.27 16.08 14.49
CA GLY A 216 -4.29 15.61 15.42
C GLY A 216 -4.21 16.29 16.79
N ASP A 217 -5.30 16.20 17.54
CA ASP A 217 -5.45 16.73 18.89
C ASP A 217 -5.25 15.60 19.93
N MET A 218 -4.54 15.90 21.01
CA MET A 218 -4.20 14.94 22.06
C MET A 218 -5.43 14.36 22.79
N ALA A 219 -6.53 15.11 22.88
CA ALA A 219 -7.78 14.69 23.52
C ALA A 219 -8.76 14.02 22.55
N SER A 220 -8.49 14.04 21.25
CA SER A 220 -9.35 13.44 20.24
C SER A 220 -9.24 11.92 20.17
N THR A 221 -10.30 11.30 19.68
CA THR A 221 -10.40 9.84 19.49
C THR A 221 -10.07 9.46 18.07
N TYR A 222 -9.21 8.45 17.91
CA TYR A 222 -8.77 7.93 16.63
C TYR A 222 -9.03 6.44 16.55
N THR A 223 -9.29 5.95 15.34
CA THR A 223 -9.39 4.52 15.04
C THR A 223 -8.28 4.12 14.08
N LEU A 224 -7.36 3.28 14.55
CA LEU A 224 -6.34 2.64 13.72
C LEU A 224 -6.93 1.36 13.14
N VAL A 225 -6.91 1.26 11.81
CA VAL A 225 -7.31 0.06 11.06
C VAL A 225 -6.11 -0.46 10.29
N LEU A 226 -5.74 -1.72 10.50
CA LEU A 226 -4.66 -2.39 9.78
C LEU A 226 -5.23 -3.57 9.00
N MET A 227 -4.94 -3.58 7.71
CA MET A 227 -5.46 -4.57 6.76
C MET A 227 -4.30 -5.31 6.10
N LYS A 228 -4.47 -6.63 5.99
CA LYS A 228 -3.55 -7.52 5.28
C LYS A 228 -4.30 -8.76 4.83
N GLU A 229 -4.11 -9.16 3.58
CA GLU A 229 -4.62 -10.41 3.03
C GLU A 229 -4.25 -11.61 3.91
N SER A 230 -5.19 -12.53 4.10
CA SER A 230 -5.09 -13.71 4.98
C SER A 230 -5.04 -13.42 6.48
N TYR A 231 -5.30 -12.19 6.93
CA TYR A 231 -5.32 -11.84 8.36
C TYR A 231 -6.57 -11.06 8.74
N LYS A 232 -7.02 -11.24 9.98
CA LYS A 232 -8.13 -10.48 10.55
C LYS A 232 -7.81 -8.98 10.47
N THR A 233 -8.80 -8.18 10.06
CA THR A 233 -8.66 -6.73 10.15
C THR A 233 -8.49 -6.32 11.60
N TYR A 234 -7.37 -5.67 11.91
CA TYR A 234 -7.12 -5.15 13.23
C TYR A 234 -7.70 -3.75 13.32
N THR A 235 -8.57 -3.53 14.31
CA THR A 235 -9.16 -2.22 14.61
C THR A 235 -8.93 -1.89 16.07
N ARG A 236 -8.34 -0.71 16.33
CA ARG A 236 -8.19 -0.19 17.69
C ARG A 236 -8.58 1.28 17.74
N THR A 237 -9.58 1.58 18.55
CA THR A 237 -9.98 2.95 18.89
C THR A 237 -9.27 3.39 20.16
N PHE A 238 -8.74 4.61 20.19
CA PHE A 238 -8.01 5.17 21.33
C PHE A 238 -8.09 6.70 21.36
N VAL A 239 -7.96 7.28 22.55
CA VAL A 239 -7.62 8.70 22.72
C VAL A 239 -6.11 8.85 22.59
N LEU A 240 -5.64 9.85 21.84
CA LEU A 240 -4.22 9.98 21.52
C LEU A 240 -3.33 10.16 22.76
N ALA A 241 -3.70 11.03 23.70
CA ALA A 241 -2.97 11.23 24.95
C ALA A 241 -2.83 9.94 25.76
N ASP A 242 -3.91 9.17 25.85
CA ASP A 242 -3.94 7.90 26.58
C ASP A 242 -3.05 6.85 25.91
N LEU A 243 -3.08 6.76 24.58
CA LEU A 243 -2.21 5.85 23.84
C LEU A 243 -0.73 6.21 24.06
N LEU A 244 -0.36 7.48 23.95
CA LEU A 244 1.03 7.91 24.13
C LEU A 244 1.51 7.63 25.57
N ALA A 245 0.66 7.84 26.57
CA ALA A 245 0.95 7.50 27.96
C ALA A 245 1.08 5.98 28.17
N GLU A 246 0.22 5.17 27.55
CA GLU A 246 0.31 3.69 27.58
C GLU A 246 1.62 3.19 26.98
N LEU A 247 2.00 3.75 25.83
CA LEU A 247 3.18 3.31 25.09
C LEU A 247 4.49 3.72 25.76
N ASN A 248 4.53 4.88 26.43
CA ASN A 248 5.72 5.41 27.10
C ASN A 248 6.98 5.35 26.20
N GLY A 249 6.82 5.76 24.94
CA GLY A 249 7.87 5.75 23.91
C GLY A 249 8.10 4.40 23.20
N ALA A 250 7.52 3.29 23.68
CA ALA A 250 7.57 2.00 23.01
C ALA A 250 6.65 1.96 21.77
N PRO A 251 6.93 1.10 20.77
CA PRO A 251 6.00 0.89 19.68
C PRO A 251 4.71 0.21 20.15
N LEU A 252 3.56 0.66 19.62
CA LEU A 252 2.34 -0.13 19.61
C LEU A 252 2.63 -1.44 18.86
N GLN A 253 2.52 -2.57 19.55
CA GLN A 253 2.75 -3.88 18.96
C GLN A 253 1.42 -4.52 18.59
N VAL A 254 1.29 -4.93 17.34
CA VAL A 254 0.12 -5.64 16.83
C VAL A 254 0.57 -6.98 16.27
N THR A 255 -0.03 -8.07 16.74
CA THR A 255 0.15 -9.40 16.11
C THR A 255 -1.09 -9.73 15.32
N LEU A 256 -0.92 -9.96 14.02
CA LEU A 256 -2.01 -10.30 13.12
C LEU A 256 -2.46 -11.73 13.35
N GLU A 257 -3.77 -11.93 13.46
CA GLU A 257 -4.42 -13.24 13.54
C GLU A 257 -4.76 -13.74 12.13
N ASP A 258 -4.48 -15.01 11.83
CA ASP A 258 -4.84 -15.59 10.53
C ASP A 258 -6.36 -15.56 10.32
N ALA A 259 -6.78 -15.22 9.11
CA ALA A 259 -8.18 -15.19 8.73
C ALA A 259 -8.38 -15.64 7.28
N LEU A 260 -9.56 -16.16 6.96
CA LEU A 260 -10.05 -16.13 5.59
C LEU A 260 -10.48 -14.68 5.30
N THR A 261 -9.89 -14.06 4.28
CA THR A 261 -10.23 -12.69 3.89
C THR A 261 -10.73 -12.66 2.46
N PHE A 262 -11.67 -11.76 2.16
CA PHE A 262 -12.11 -11.44 0.80
C PHE A 262 -12.78 -10.07 0.78
N THR A 263 -12.86 -9.45 -0.40
CA THR A 263 -13.66 -8.26 -0.64
C THR A 263 -15.02 -8.67 -1.16
N ALA A 264 -16.08 -8.38 -0.41
CA ALA A 264 -17.45 -8.51 -0.87
C ALA A 264 -17.86 -7.27 -1.66
N PHE A 265 -18.50 -7.45 -2.81
CA PHE A 265 -19.15 -6.37 -3.55
C PHE A 265 -20.63 -6.42 -3.34
N TYR A 266 -21.18 -5.23 -3.14
CA TYR A 266 -22.61 -5.05 -3.01
C TYR A 266 -23.09 -4.12 -4.11
N ASP A 267 -23.69 -4.72 -5.14
CA ASP A 267 -24.65 -4.07 -6.05
C ASP A 267 -26.10 -4.53 -5.77
N LEU A 268 -26.26 -5.60 -4.96
CA LEU A 268 -27.54 -6.19 -4.56
C LEU A 268 -27.59 -6.32 -3.04
N PRO A 269 -28.78 -6.24 -2.41
CA PRO A 269 -28.93 -6.01 -0.98
C PRO A 269 -28.44 -7.11 -0.02
N TYR A 270 -27.85 -8.16 -0.55
CA TYR A 270 -27.66 -9.41 0.15
C TYR A 270 -26.40 -10.10 -0.38
N PHE A 271 -25.48 -10.39 0.54
CA PHE A 271 -24.28 -11.15 0.28
C PHE A 271 -24.36 -12.46 1.05
N GLN A 272 -24.04 -13.57 0.38
CA GLN A 272 -23.95 -14.88 1.02
C GLN A 272 -22.82 -15.71 0.41
N PHE A 273 -22.33 -16.67 1.18
CA PHE A 273 -21.44 -17.72 0.70
C PHE A 273 -21.73 -19.01 1.45
N GLN A 274 -21.18 -20.12 0.98
CA GLN A 274 -21.30 -21.41 1.62
C GLN A 274 -19.94 -21.94 2.03
N MET A 275 -19.88 -22.59 3.18
CA MET A 275 -18.69 -23.33 3.60
C MET A 275 -19.06 -24.60 4.36
N SER A 276 -18.15 -25.56 4.40
CA SER A 276 -18.21 -26.67 5.35
C SER A 276 -16.87 -26.83 6.05
N ALA A 277 -16.92 -27.35 7.27
CA ALA A 277 -15.75 -27.75 8.02
C ALA A 277 -15.83 -29.24 8.35
N SER A 278 -14.71 -29.94 8.32
CA SER A 278 -14.62 -31.34 8.71
C SER A 278 -14.33 -31.44 10.21
N GLY A 279 -15.10 -32.26 10.93
CA GLY A 279 -14.99 -32.40 12.39
C GLY A 279 -15.92 -31.51 13.20
N ALA A 280 -16.17 -31.87 14.47
CA ALA A 280 -17.05 -31.11 15.35
C ALA A 280 -16.35 -29.83 15.82
N THR A 281 -16.46 -28.75 15.04
CA THR A 281 -16.08 -27.41 15.51
C THR A 281 -17.12 -26.97 16.55
N THR A 282 -16.80 -27.06 17.84
CA THR A 282 -17.71 -26.63 18.92
C THR A 282 -17.78 -25.12 19.05
N GLN A 283 -16.82 -24.40 18.46
CA GLN A 283 -16.77 -22.94 18.45
C GLN A 283 -17.37 -22.39 17.15
N PRO A 284 -18.12 -21.28 17.21
CA PRO A 284 -18.59 -20.61 16.02
C PRO A 284 -17.42 -19.99 15.24
N PHE A 285 -17.58 -19.87 13.93
CA PHE A 285 -16.75 -18.95 13.15
C PHE A 285 -17.22 -17.52 13.43
N ILE A 286 -16.31 -16.57 13.50
CA ILE A 286 -16.66 -15.14 13.64
C ILE A 286 -16.37 -14.45 12.31
N VAL A 287 -17.38 -13.82 11.74
CA VAL A 287 -17.26 -13.03 10.51
C VAL A 287 -17.37 -11.56 10.86
N ASN A 288 -16.33 -10.80 10.51
CA ASN A 288 -16.39 -9.36 10.43
C ASN A 288 -16.71 -8.99 8.99
N TRP A 289 -17.86 -8.33 8.80
CA TRP A 289 -18.38 -8.01 7.46
C TRP A 289 -17.72 -6.77 6.84
N GLY A 290 -16.85 -6.07 7.56
CA GLY A 290 -16.14 -4.90 7.03
C GLY A 290 -16.95 -3.60 7.04
N ASP A 291 -18.19 -3.62 7.54
CA ASP A 291 -19.05 -2.44 7.74
C ASP A 291 -19.19 -2.06 9.24
N GLY A 292 -18.33 -2.64 10.09
CA GLY A 292 -18.38 -2.49 11.54
C GLY A 292 -19.23 -3.53 12.25
N THR A 293 -19.92 -4.42 11.52
CA THR A 293 -20.66 -5.53 12.13
C THR A 293 -19.81 -6.81 12.21
N GLU A 294 -19.98 -7.54 13.30
CA GLU A 294 -19.42 -8.88 13.50
C GLU A 294 -20.53 -9.86 13.89
N GLU A 295 -20.46 -11.08 13.34
CA GLU A 295 -21.45 -12.13 13.59
C GLU A 295 -20.78 -13.47 13.90
N ALA A 296 -21.33 -14.20 14.87
CA ALA A 296 -20.95 -15.57 15.17
C ALA A 296 -21.80 -16.56 14.37
N ILE A 297 -21.18 -17.30 13.47
CA ILE A 297 -21.84 -18.22 12.54
C ILE A 297 -21.80 -19.63 13.09
N ARG A 298 -22.97 -20.28 13.11
CA ARG A 298 -23.20 -21.63 13.62
C ARG A 298 -23.66 -22.54 12.48
N PRO A 299 -23.41 -23.86 12.57
CA PRO A 299 -23.84 -24.79 11.53
C PRO A 299 -25.37 -24.91 11.50
N ASN A 300 -25.91 -25.15 10.30
CA ASN A 300 -27.36 -25.18 10.07
C ASN A 300 -28.05 -26.50 10.53
N SER A 301 -27.30 -27.59 10.78
CA SER A 301 -27.78 -28.90 11.31
C SER A 301 -26.59 -29.85 11.62
N ASP A 302 -26.82 -31.15 11.88
CA ASP A 302 -25.78 -32.20 12.08
C ASP A 302 -24.75 -32.30 10.92
N ASN A 303 -25.06 -31.72 9.77
CA ASN A 303 -24.11 -31.48 8.69
C ASN A 303 -23.38 -30.16 8.97
N ILE A 304 -22.05 -30.22 9.11
CA ILE A 304 -21.12 -29.12 9.42
C ILE A 304 -21.03 -28.14 8.21
N SER A 305 -22.16 -27.63 7.75
CA SER A 305 -22.34 -26.70 6.66
C SER A 305 -22.87 -25.38 7.20
N TYR A 306 -22.26 -24.31 6.72
CA TYR A 306 -22.52 -22.93 7.10
C TYR A 306 -22.95 -22.17 5.84
N SER A 307 -23.93 -21.29 6.01
CA SER A 307 -24.38 -20.36 4.97
C SER A 307 -24.39 -18.93 5.51
N PRO A 308 -23.20 -18.33 5.75
CA PRO A 308 -23.09 -16.92 6.13
C PRO A 308 -23.87 -16.02 5.19
N GLN A 309 -24.59 -15.05 5.76
CA GLN A 309 -25.38 -14.10 5.02
C GLN A 309 -25.33 -12.72 5.69
N HIS A 310 -25.31 -11.66 4.89
CA HIS A 310 -25.31 -10.29 5.40
C HIS A 310 -26.02 -9.32 4.46
N THR A 311 -26.57 -8.26 5.04
CA THR A 311 -27.18 -7.15 4.32
C THR A 311 -26.45 -5.86 4.68
N TYR A 312 -25.67 -5.33 3.74
CA TYR A 312 -25.05 -4.02 3.88
C TYR A 312 -26.09 -2.91 3.73
N ALA A 313 -25.86 -1.79 4.41
CA ALA A 313 -26.76 -0.63 4.36
C ALA A 313 -26.58 0.23 3.09
N GLN A 314 -25.39 0.19 2.50
CA GLN A 314 -25.02 0.98 1.33
C GLN A 314 -24.29 0.09 0.31
N PRO A 315 -24.36 0.43 -0.98
CA PRO A 315 -23.48 -0.14 -1.98
C PRO A 315 -22.02 0.19 -1.72
N GLY A 316 -21.15 -0.78 -2.00
CA GLY A 316 -19.73 -0.61 -1.77
C GLY A 316 -18.93 -1.91 -1.84
N ARG A 317 -17.64 -1.73 -1.54
CA ARG A 317 -16.66 -2.81 -1.40
C ARG A 317 -16.35 -2.96 0.09
N TYR A 318 -16.59 -4.15 0.62
CA TYR A 318 -16.43 -4.43 2.04
C TYR A 318 -15.38 -5.51 2.25
N HIS A 319 -14.38 -5.23 3.08
CA HIS A 319 -13.35 -6.20 3.40
C HIS A 319 -13.84 -7.12 4.50
N VAL A 320 -14.18 -8.35 4.13
CA VAL A 320 -14.69 -9.37 5.03
C VAL A 320 -13.52 -10.18 5.56
N SER A 321 -13.52 -10.46 6.86
CA SER A 321 -12.59 -11.40 7.48
C SER A 321 -13.33 -12.39 8.36
N LEU A 322 -12.95 -13.67 8.24
CA LEU A 322 -13.53 -14.78 8.97
C LEU A 322 -12.44 -15.48 9.77
N VAL A 323 -12.65 -15.60 11.09
CA VAL A 323 -11.77 -16.29 12.03
C VAL A 323 -12.47 -17.47 12.70
N GLY A 324 -11.69 -18.37 13.27
CA GLY A 324 -12.13 -19.61 13.88
C GLY A 324 -11.19 -20.77 13.54
N ASP A 325 -11.66 -22.00 13.63
CA ASP A 325 -10.88 -23.17 13.20
C ASP A 325 -10.89 -23.33 11.68
N LEU A 326 -10.18 -22.42 11.01
CA LEU A 326 -10.05 -22.40 9.54
C LEU A 326 -9.34 -23.64 9.00
N THR A 327 -8.56 -24.33 9.84
CA THR A 327 -7.86 -25.56 9.47
C THR A 327 -8.81 -26.74 9.25
N ALA A 328 -10.03 -26.65 9.75
CA ALA A 328 -11.08 -27.64 9.53
C ALA A 328 -11.87 -27.41 8.22
N VAL A 329 -11.83 -26.21 7.65
CA VAL A 329 -12.64 -25.85 6.46
C VAL A 329 -12.21 -26.66 5.24
N ASP A 330 -13.14 -27.46 4.72
CA ASP A 330 -12.90 -28.38 3.60
C ASP A 330 -13.68 -28.03 2.33
N ARG A 331 -14.65 -27.12 2.43
CA ARG A 331 -15.39 -26.56 1.30
C ARG A 331 -15.59 -25.07 1.49
N LEU A 332 -15.39 -24.31 0.42
CA LEU A 332 -15.74 -22.90 0.36
C LEU A 332 -16.33 -22.59 -1.01
N SER A 333 -17.44 -21.85 -1.04
CA SER A 333 -18.12 -21.54 -2.28
C SER A 333 -18.78 -20.16 -2.29
N PHE A 334 -18.45 -19.39 -3.32
CA PHE A 334 -19.01 -18.07 -3.63
C PHE A 334 -19.79 -18.17 -4.96
N ILE A 335 -20.99 -18.73 -4.92
CA ILE A 335 -21.86 -18.87 -6.10
C ILE A 335 -22.88 -17.73 -6.08
N TYR A 336 -23.08 -17.10 -7.23
CA TYR A 336 -24.04 -15.99 -7.40
C TYR A 336 -23.75 -14.79 -6.48
N THR A 337 -22.48 -14.58 -6.15
CA THR A 337 -22.03 -13.44 -5.35
C THR A 337 -20.78 -12.85 -5.99
N SER A 338 -20.57 -11.55 -5.82
CA SER A 338 -19.40 -10.87 -6.36
C SER A 338 -18.35 -10.71 -5.26
N VAL A 339 -17.18 -11.30 -5.49
CA VAL A 339 -16.03 -11.29 -4.58
C VAL A 339 -14.73 -11.03 -5.33
N ASP A 340 -13.77 -10.40 -4.64
CA ASP A 340 -12.41 -10.14 -5.13
C ASP A 340 -11.42 -10.19 -3.94
N ASN A 341 -10.11 -10.14 -4.18
CA ASN A 341 -9.06 -10.17 -3.16
C ASN A 341 -9.25 -11.27 -2.11
N PHE A 342 -9.72 -12.45 -2.53
CA PHE A 342 -9.91 -13.58 -1.63
C PHE A 342 -8.57 -14.26 -1.34
N ALA A 343 -8.34 -14.62 -0.08
CA ALA A 343 -7.10 -15.23 0.36
C ALA A 343 -7.39 -16.59 1.03
N LEU A 344 -6.97 -17.66 0.36
CA LEU A 344 -7.28 -19.04 0.75
C LEU A 344 -6.20 -19.70 1.62
N ARG A 345 -5.13 -18.95 1.94
CA ARG A 345 -3.95 -19.44 2.69
C ARG A 345 -4.30 -20.06 4.03
N ALA A 346 -5.33 -19.54 4.70
CA ALA A 346 -5.77 -20.03 6.00
C ALA A 346 -6.58 -21.36 5.93
N LEU A 347 -6.80 -21.92 4.72
CA LEU A 347 -7.64 -23.10 4.49
C LEU A 347 -6.82 -24.32 3.99
N PRO A 348 -5.87 -24.84 4.79
CA PRO A 348 -4.99 -25.94 4.35
C PRO A 348 -5.73 -27.28 4.15
N ALA A 349 -6.95 -27.42 4.66
CA ALA A 349 -7.79 -28.60 4.49
C ALA A 349 -8.78 -28.50 3.32
N LEU A 350 -8.77 -27.40 2.55
CA LEU A 350 -9.73 -27.15 1.48
C LEU A 350 -9.66 -28.25 0.41
N ARG A 351 -10.79 -28.93 0.19
CA ARG A 351 -10.98 -29.98 -0.82
C ARG A 351 -11.83 -29.52 -1.98
N ARG A 352 -12.75 -28.59 -1.74
CA ARG A 352 -13.65 -28.08 -2.77
C ARG A 352 -13.70 -26.56 -2.71
N PHE A 353 -13.31 -25.91 -3.80
CA PHE A 353 -13.39 -24.47 -3.96
C PHE A 353 -14.21 -24.14 -5.19
N GLY A 354 -15.18 -23.25 -5.05
CA GLY A 354 -16.02 -22.83 -6.17
C GLY A 354 -16.34 -21.36 -6.12
N ILE A 355 -16.02 -20.64 -7.17
CA ILE A 355 -16.51 -19.29 -7.42
C ILE A 355 -17.27 -19.31 -8.75
N SER A 356 -18.36 -18.55 -8.85
CA SER A 356 -19.01 -18.36 -10.14
C SER A 356 -19.65 -16.99 -10.26
N ASN A 357 -19.66 -16.45 -11.47
CA ASN A 357 -20.14 -15.09 -11.76
C ASN A 357 -19.30 -13.99 -11.08
N VAL A 358 -18.00 -14.23 -10.91
CA VAL A 358 -17.04 -13.25 -10.40
C VAL A 358 -16.46 -12.45 -11.56
N LYS A 359 -16.66 -11.12 -11.57
CA LYS A 359 -16.28 -10.23 -12.69
C LYS A 359 -15.10 -9.30 -12.41
N GLU A 360 -14.55 -9.36 -11.21
CA GLU A 360 -13.54 -8.39 -10.78
C GLU A 360 -12.20 -9.02 -10.38
N ALA A 361 -12.17 -10.32 -10.15
CA ALA A 361 -10.94 -11.05 -9.84
C ALA A 361 -10.28 -11.56 -11.12
N ASP A 362 -9.02 -11.18 -11.34
CA ASP A 362 -8.22 -11.62 -12.49
C ASP A 362 -7.43 -12.91 -12.22
N SER A 363 -7.17 -13.19 -10.94
CA SER A 363 -6.34 -14.32 -10.53
C SER A 363 -6.80 -14.97 -9.24
N VAL A 364 -6.35 -16.22 -9.03
CA VAL A 364 -6.51 -16.95 -7.77
C VAL A 364 -5.20 -17.65 -7.40
N ASP A 365 -4.76 -17.47 -6.15
CA ASP A 365 -3.68 -18.24 -5.56
C ASP A 365 -4.23 -19.51 -4.87
N LEU A 366 -3.87 -20.67 -5.40
CA LEU A 366 -4.24 -22.00 -4.90
C LEU A 366 -3.06 -22.74 -4.24
N SER A 367 -1.87 -22.12 -4.18
CA SER A 367 -0.62 -22.77 -3.79
C SER A 367 -0.61 -23.30 -2.35
N HIS A 368 -1.50 -22.78 -1.52
CA HIS A 368 -1.64 -23.14 -0.10
C HIS A 368 -2.74 -24.19 0.16
N ASN A 369 -3.38 -24.72 -0.89
CA ASN A 369 -4.52 -25.64 -0.79
C ASN A 369 -4.20 -27.02 -1.43
N PRO A 370 -3.18 -27.77 -0.93
CA PRO A 370 -2.69 -28.98 -1.58
C PRO A 370 -3.68 -30.16 -1.58
N LYS A 371 -4.76 -30.06 -0.78
CA LYS A 371 -5.82 -31.07 -0.69
C LYS A 371 -6.98 -30.83 -1.64
N LEU A 372 -6.89 -29.83 -2.53
CA LEU A 372 -7.97 -29.46 -3.44
C LEU A 372 -8.26 -30.59 -4.42
N GLU A 373 -9.51 -31.02 -4.47
CA GLU A 373 -10.02 -32.11 -5.32
C GLU A 373 -10.99 -31.61 -6.39
N ALA A 374 -11.76 -30.57 -6.07
CA ALA A 374 -12.69 -29.95 -7.01
C ALA A 374 -12.50 -28.43 -7.04
N LEU A 375 -12.34 -27.90 -8.25
CA LEU A 375 -12.18 -26.48 -8.52
C LEU A 375 -13.22 -26.04 -9.56
N ASN A 376 -14.06 -25.08 -9.18
CA ASN A 376 -15.02 -24.47 -10.10
C ASN A 376 -14.72 -22.97 -10.20
N LEU A 377 -14.36 -22.53 -11.41
CA LEU A 377 -14.14 -21.13 -11.77
C LEU A 377 -15.11 -20.68 -12.88
N SER A 378 -16.23 -21.40 -13.05
CA SER A 378 -17.18 -21.17 -14.13
C SER A 378 -17.74 -19.75 -14.13
N TYR A 379 -17.93 -19.19 -15.32
CA TYR A 379 -18.50 -17.86 -15.52
C TYR A 379 -17.75 -16.79 -14.71
N SER A 380 -16.43 -16.90 -14.59
CA SER A 380 -15.58 -15.91 -13.89
C SER A 380 -14.56 -15.27 -14.83
N ASP A 381 -14.12 -14.07 -14.46
CA ASP A 381 -13.09 -13.29 -15.16
C ASP A 381 -11.66 -13.68 -14.70
N ILE A 382 -11.50 -14.83 -14.04
CA ILE A 382 -10.19 -15.36 -13.65
C ILE A 382 -9.46 -15.87 -14.88
N ARG A 383 -8.39 -15.16 -15.24
CA ARG A 383 -7.53 -15.48 -16.38
C ARG A 383 -6.22 -16.12 -15.96
N TYR A 384 -5.79 -15.91 -14.71
CA TYR A 384 -4.51 -16.40 -14.19
C TYR A 384 -4.68 -17.27 -12.96
N PHE A 385 -4.31 -18.54 -13.08
CA PHE A 385 -4.29 -19.49 -11.98
C PHE A 385 -3.26 -20.58 -12.27
N ASP A 386 -2.72 -21.17 -11.22
CA ASP A 386 -1.77 -22.28 -11.31
C ASP A 386 -2.25 -23.40 -10.38
N ILE A 387 -2.35 -24.61 -10.95
CA ILE A 387 -2.76 -25.81 -10.24
C ILE A 387 -1.60 -26.76 -9.93
N SER A 388 -0.34 -26.36 -10.19
CA SER A 388 0.88 -27.15 -9.97
C SER A 388 1.05 -27.65 -8.52
N HIS A 389 0.43 -26.96 -7.55
CA HIS A 389 0.47 -27.30 -6.13
C HIS A 389 -0.80 -28.04 -5.66
N ASN A 390 -1.69 -28.42 -6.58
CA ASN A 390 -2.97 -29.05 -6.30
C ASN A 390 -3.06 -30.44 -6.98
N PRO A 391 -2.23 -31.41 -6.57
CA PRO A 391 -2.10 -32.69 -7.27
C PRO A 391 -3.33 -33.60 -7.20
N LEU A 392 -4.29 -33.28 -6.33
CA LEU A 392 -5.48 -34.12 -6.11
C LEU A 392 -6.72 -33.68 -6.90
N ILE A 393 -6.60 -32.66 -7.77
CA ILE A 393 -7.72 -32.18 -8.59
C ILE A 393 -8.19 -33.30 -9.51
N ARG A 394 -9.48 -33.60 -9.40
CA ARG A 394 -10.20 -34.58 -10.23
C ARG A 394 -11.44 -33.98 -10.90
N GLU A 395 -11.84 -32.78 -10.50
CA GLU A 395 -12.98 -32.05 -11.05
C GLU A 395 -12.54 -30.60 -11.27
N LEU A 396 -12.48 -30.16 -12.52
CA LEU A 396 -12.13 -28.80 -12.91
C LEU A 396 -13.16 -28.23 -13.88
N VAL A 397 -13.84 -27.16 -13.47
CA VAL A 397 -14.91 -26.54 -14.26
C VAL A 397 -14.54 -25.10 -14.59
N LEU A 398 -14.34 -24.83 -15.89
CA LEU A 398 -14.06 -23.50 -16.46
C LEU A 398 -15.18 -23.04 -17.42
N GLU A 399 -16.37 -23.66 -17.34
CA GLU A 399 -17.50 -23.37 -18.22
C GLU A 399 -17.83 -21.87 -18.18
N GLY A 400 -18.00 -21.23 -19.33
CA GLY A 400 -18.42 -19.83 -19.37
C GLY A 400 -17.34 -18.80 -19.04
N SER A 401 -16.13 -19.24 -18.68
CA SER A 401 -14.97 -18.35 -18.59
C SER A 401 -14.58 -17.87 -19.99
N VAL A 402 -14.05 -16.65 -20.11
CA VAL A 402 -13.57 -16.10 -21.38
C VAL A 402 -12.17 -15.54 -21.20
N ASP A 403 -11.40 -15.47 -22.28
CA ASP A 403 -10.08 -14.80 -22.32
C ASP A 403 -8.98 -15.41 -21.42
N ILE A 404 -9.07 -16.70 -21.06
CA ILE A 404 -7.93 -17.42 -20.46
C ILE A 404 -6.78 -17.48 -21.50
N PRO A 405 -5.58 -16.96 -21.19
CA PRO A 405 -4.46 -17.00 -22.11
C PRO A 405 -4.07 -18.44 -22.47
N VAL A 406 -3.83 -18.71 -23.75
CA VAL A 406 -3.43 -20.04 -24.25
C VAL A 406 -2.26 -20.66 -23.44
N PRO A 407 -1.20 -19.91 -23.06
CA PRO A 407 -0.14 -20.47 -22.22
C PRO A 407 -0.61 -20.94 -20.84
N VAL A 408 -1.55 -20.22 -20.21
CA VAL A 408 -2.14 -20.60 -18.90
C VAL A 408 -2.98 -21.86 -19.06
N LEU A 409 -3.82 -21.91 -20.11
CA LEU A 409 -4.65 -23.07 -20.40
C LEU A 409 -3.81 -24.32 -20.69
N ASN A 410 -2.77 -24.20 -21.51
CA ASN A 410 -1.85 -25.30 -21.82
C ASN A 410 -1.12 -25.80 -20.57
N GLN A 411 -0.61 -24.88 -19.73
CA GLN A 411 0.07 -25.27 -18.50
C GLN A 411 -0.89 -25.97 -17.52
N MET A 412 -2.13 -25.50 -17.42
CA MET A 412 -3.17 -26.15 -16.63
C MET A 412 -3.40 -27.58 -17.13
N ILE A 413 -3.59 -27.78 -18.44
CA ILE A 413 -3.82 -29.12 -19.03
C ILE A 413 -2.63 -30.04 -18.75
N GLN A 414 -1.39 -29.55 -18.92
CA GLN A 414 -0.18 -30.29 -18.61
C GLN A 414 -0.15 -30.72 -17.14
N ASN A 415 -0.35 -29.78 -16.21
CA ASN A 415 -0.34 -30.07 -14.78
C ASN A 415 -1.44 -31.09 -14.41
N LEU A 416 -2.65 -30.92 -14.96
CA LEU A 416 -3.77 -31.83 -14.70
C LEU A 416 -3.50 -33.24 -15.20
N HIS A 417 -2.94 -33.37 -16.41
CA HIS A 417 -2.52 -34.64 -16.98
C HIS A 417 -1.45 -35.32 -16.12
N ASP A 418 -0.38 -34.60 -15.76
CA ASP A 418 0.74 -35.15 -14.99
C ASP A 418 0.27 -35.59 -13.61
N HIS A 419 -0.52 -34.76 -12.93
CA HIS A 419 -1.13 -35.12 -11.65
C HIS A 419 -2.06 -36.32 -11.77
N ALA A 420 -2.89 -36.41 -12.82
CA ALA A 420 -3.77 -37.55 -13.02
C ALA A 420 -2.99 -38.85 -13.17
N PHE A 421 -1.87 -38.82 -13.90
CA PHE A 421 -1.00 -39.97 -14.08
C PHE A 421 -0.25 -40.34 -12.79
N GLU A 422 0.41 -39.37 -12.16
CA GLU A 422 1.23 -39.57 -10.96
C GLU A 422 0.41 -40.01 -9.74
N GLN A 423 -0.77 -39.41 -9.54
CA GLN A 423 -1.67 -39.70 -8.42
C GLN A 423 -2.67 -40.82 -8.74
N GLN A 424 -2.62 -41.40 -9.95
CA GLN A 424 -3.52 -42.45 -10.41
C GLN A 424 -5.01 -42.04 -10.30
N ILE A 425 -5.32 -40.80 -10.72
CA ILE A 425 -6.68 -40.25 -10.74
C ILE A 425 -7.33 -40.63 -12.07
N TYR A 426 -8.24 -41.60 -12.00
CA TYR A 426 -9.09 -42.02 -13.11
C TYR A 426 -10.49 -41.42 -12.98
N GLN A 427 -11.20 -41.32 -14.11
CA GLN A 427 -12.60 -40.86 -14.13
C GLN A 427 -12.80 -39.44 -13.59
N GLY A 428 -11.83 -38.55 -13.84
CA GLY A 428 -11.98 -37.13 -13.54
C GLY A 428 -12.91 -36.42 -14.51
N GLU A 429 -13.22 -35.16 -14.20
CA GLU A 429 -14.06 -34.28 -14.99
C GLU A 429 -13.33 -32.99 -15.31
N LEU A 430 -13.32 -32.61 -16.59
CA LEU A 430 -12.79 -31.35 -17.07
C LEU A 430 -13.82 -30.68 -17.99
N ASN A 431 -14.28 -29.49 -17.64
CA ASN A 431 -15.23 -28.74 -18.44
C ASN A 431 -14.60 -27.45 -18.97
N LEU A 432 -14.42 -27.38 -20.29
CA LEU A 432 -13.81 -26.28 -21.05
C LEU A 432 -14.80 -25.60 -22.01
N MET A 433 -16.11 -25.80 -21.83
CA MET A 433 -17.11 -25.21 -22.72
C MET A 433 -17.21 -23.69 -22.55
N VAL A 434 -17.21 -22.93 -23.64
CA VAL A 434 -17.43 -21.48 -23.61
C VAL A 434 -18.86 -21.13 -23.21
N ASP A 435 -19.85 -21.89 -23.68
CA ASP A 435 -21.23 -21.79 -23.21
C ASP A 435 -21.98 -23.12 -23.48
N ARG A 436 -23.26 -23.17 -23.09
CA ARG A 436 -24.13 -24.35 -23.32
C ARG A 436 -24.41 -24.65 -24.80
N ARG A 437 -24.04 -23.77 -25.72
CA ARG A 437 -24.17 -23.96 -27.17
C ARG A 437 -22.90 -24.57 -27.79
N GLY A 438 -21.86 -24.77 -26.98
CA GLY A 438 -20.61 -25.43 -27.34
C GLY A 438 -19.53 -24.45 -27.78
N GLY A 439 -18.30 -24.93 -27.82
CA GLY A 439 -17.13 -24.14 -28.20
C GLY A 439 -16.04 -24.28 -27.16
N LEU A 440 -14.81 -24.47 -27.63
CA LEU A 440 -13.67 -24.76 -26.76
C LEU A 440 -13.04 -23.47 -26.25
N LEU A 441 -12.86 -23.38 -24.94
CA LEU A 441 -12.20 -22.27 -24.29
C LEU A 441 -10.76 -22.10 -24.78
N GLY A 442 -10.41 -20.87 -25.18
CA GLY A 442 -9.04 -20.44 -25.49
C GLY A 442 -8.21 -21.49 -26.22
N PRO A 443 -8.65 -21.95 -27.41
CA PRO A 443 -8.35 -23.28 -27.96
C PRO A 443 -6.91 -23.73 -27.63
N PRO A 444 -6.73 -24.86 -26.91
CA PRO A 444 -5.43 -25.35 -26.49
C PRO A 444 -4.50 -25.58 -27.69
N SER A 445 -3.19 -25.63 -27.43
CA SER A 445 -2.24 -26.04 -28.48
C SER A 445 -2.48 -27.49 -28.91
N PRO A 446 -1.98 -27.90 -30.09
CA PRO A 446 -2.06 -29.30 -30.52
C PRO A 446 -1.50 -30.29 -29.48
N GLU A 447 -0.39 -29.92 -28.82
CA GLU A 447 0.21 -30.75 -27.78
C GLU A 447 -0.73 -30.89 -26.57
N ALA A 448 -1.39 -29.81 -26.16
CA ALA A 448 -2.38 -29.87 -25.09
C ALA A 448 -3.62 -30.70 -25.49
N MET A 449 -4.02 -30.65 -26.76
CA MET A 449 -5.10 -31.50 -27.27
C MET A 449 -4.74 -33.00 -27.24
N ASP A 450 -3.48 -33.36 -27.53
CA ASP A 450 -3.00 -34.74 -27.40
C ASP A 450 -3.06 -35.22 -25.94
N LEU A 451 -2.68 -34.37 -24.98
CA LEU A 451 -2.79 -34.67 -23.55
C LEU A 451 -4.24 -34.89 -23.11
N LEU A 452 -5.18 -34.05 -23.58
CA LEU A 452 -6.61 -34.25 -23.34
C LEU A 452 -7.10 -35.59 -23.92
N GLY A 453 -6.61 -35.98 -25.11
CA GLY A 453 -6.89 -37.29 -25.70
C GLY A 453 -6.45 -38.44 -24.78
N HIS A 454 -5.22 -38.38 -24.27
CA HIS A 454 -4.70 -39.38 -23.34
C HIS A 454 -5.47 -39.40 -22.01
N MET A 455 -5.87 -38.24 -21.48
CA MET A 455 -6.75 -38.18 -20.30
C MET A 455 -8.10 -38.89 -20.55
N GLY A 456 -8.67 -38.77 -21.75
CA GLY A 456 -9.86 -39.51 -22.15
C GLY A 456 -9.68 -41.04 -22.08
N GLU A 457 -8.50 -41.55 -22.43
CA GLU A 457 -8.15 -42.97 -22.28
C GLU A 457 -8.06 -43.41 -20.81
N LEU A 458 -7.68 -42.49 -19.91
CA LEU A 458 -7.73 -42.67 -18.46
C LEU A 458 -9.17 -42.57 -17.90
N GLY A 459 -10.17 -42.42 -18.77
CA GLY A 459 -11.59 -42.37 -18.43
C GLY A 459 -12.10 -41.00 -18.01
N TRP A 460 -11.34 -39.93 -18.21
CA TRP A 460 -11.80 -38.58 -17.92
C TRP A 460 -12.93 -38.15 -18.85
N ILE A 461 -13.92 -37.45 -18.28
CA ILE A 461 -14.99 -36.83 -19.04
C ILE A 461 -14.57 -35.39 -19.35
N ILE A 462 -14.41 -35.09 -20.64
CA ILE A 462 -13.96 -33.78 -21.11
C ILE A 462 -15.09 -33.13 -21.90
N TYR A 463 -15.61 -32.01 -21.40
CA TYR A 463 -16.62 -31.20 -22.10
C TYR A 463 -15.91 -30.08 -22.88
N GLN A 464 -16.15 -30.02 -24.18
CA GLN A 464 -15.50 -29.12 -25.14
C GLN A 464 -16.52 -28.38 -26.01
#